data_AF-A0A812SJZ6-F1
#
_entry.id   AF-A0A812SJZ6-F1
#
_cell.length_a   1.000
_cell.length_b   1.000
_cell.length_c   1.000
_cell.angle_alpha   90.00
_cell.angle_beta   90.00
_cell.angle_gamma   90.00
#
_symmetry.space_group_name_H-M   'P 1'
#
loop_
_entity.id
_entity.type
_entity.pdbx_description
1 polymer ?
#
loop_
_entity_poly.entity_id
_entity_poly.type
_entity_poly.pdbx_seq_one_letter_code
_entity_poly.pdbx_strand_id
1 'polypeptide(L)'
;MCSCVYGVLRNALWDDAAESVTGNFATDLAQKAEEEHYSSGVVGPYLAWRYSYLWVGVVFGLVQAVLSSPWLSDSDYSLFLESQVSSSIPRDRFQPLVQTLLAIDVVMWCLALLALLGTLLALCLARPSAATSTLRLGRRVVWVTWLISFLPPFLLFLTFPMRSMVDWDAITADVCVSSITASGDMAGSSLSSNLRILHQIGALEESMLGLATDPFQWCMSKGDSWHTIFFNQSVPCTWFVEDRCRQMSCERLTAGSTTERQCIQDCVKFTLDTAGSQARTSLTQLMQECDASVAQKTYAPAALQQQMRAASLSGDVSQSDLVNAMSIMQRFSIIQLAESLTFASTQAEYAVGMLLAVMVGQNMISAALGLANGMAEALINMKAMFPGTQAGGWILMLTTFEVLPIYIVILAVFQQMIGDPTLAIGVVGATLYLAVGIHTGYRITGTKGGESGRWHVYRLIWVEYGLRFIFGVGTLVACIMWTLQKNLGESLIAYIHEDLLTPRAIAAMVSDFFARKALTAVAGTDAMLSAYVQSEMWRLKMDVIEAKSHSKAVTDLDRLVAVHRAAPDAYCQTE
;
A
#
# COMPACT_ATOMS: atom_id res chain seq x y z
N MET A 1 -31.20 30.38 11.65
CA MET A 1 -30.50 29.18 11.15
C MET A 1 -30.19 29.29 9.65
N CYS A 2 -31.16 29.54 8.76
CA CYS A 2 -30.93 29.62 7.30
C CYS A 2 -29.86 30.64 6.86
N SER A 3 -29.83 31.84 7.46
CA SER A 3 -28.81 32.86 7.14
C SER A 3 -27.38 32.46 7.58
N CYS A 4 -27.23 31.76 8.70
CA CYS A 4 -25.93 31.28 9.18
C CYS A 4 -25.40 30.17 8.27
N VAL A 5 -26.22 29.18 7.94
CA VAL A 5 -25.86 28.08 7.04
C VAL A 5 -25.50 28.62 5.65
N TYR A 6 -26.31 29.54 5.10
CA TYR A 6 -26.01 30.18 3.83
C TYR A 6 -24.69 30.96 3.86
N GLY A 7 -24.44 31.73 4.93
CA GLY A 7 -23.18 32.46 5.08
C GLY A 7 -21.96 31.54 5.19
N VAL A 8 -22.06 30.45 5.97
CA VAL A 8 -20.98 29.45 6.08
C VAL A 8 -20.72 28.78 4.73
N LEU A 9 -21.76 28.30 4.05
CA LEU A 9 -21.61 27.67 2.73
C LEU A 9 -21.03 28.65 1.72
N ARG A 10 -21.55 29.89 1.65
CA ARG A 10 -21.04 30.88 0.70
C ARG A 10 -19.61 31.28 1.03
N ASN A 11 -19.27 31.60 2.27
CA ASN A 11 -17.90 32.02 2.59
C ASN A 11 -16.90 30.87 2.50
N ALA A 12 -17.33 29.62 2.69
CA ALA A 12 -16.47 28.44 2.52
C ALA A 12 -16.35 27.95 1.07
N LEU A 13 -17.36 28.14 0.22
CA LEU A 13 -17.34 27.69 -1.18
C LEU A 13 -16.50 28.58 -2.11
N TRP A 14 -16.31 29.84 -1.75
CA TRP A 14 -15.61 30.80 -2.59
C TRP A 14 -14.07 30.74 -2.43
N ASP A 15 -13.57 29.84 -1.57
CA ASP A 15 -12.14 29.60 -1.26
C ASP A 15 -11.30 30.90 -1.12
N ASP A 16 -11.95 31.98 -0.64
CA ASP A 16 -11.36 33.32 -0.58
C ASP A 16 -11.65 34.03 0.75
N ALA A 17 -10.57 34.25 1.50
CA ALA A 17 -10.58 35.05 2.71
C ALA A 17 -11.02 36.51 2.49
N ALA A 18 -10.75 37.12 1.32
CA ALA A 18 -11.02 38.54 1.07
C ALA A 18 -12.50 38.84 0.74
N GLU A 19 -13.25 37.88 0.19
CA GLU A 19 -14.68 38.03 -0.18
C GLU A 19 -15.65 37.39 0.83
N SER A 20 -15.14 36.90 1.96
CA SER A 20 -15.94 36.26 3.01
C SER A 20 -16.74 37.25 3.87
N VAL A 21 -17.66 37.97 3.23
CA VAL A 21 -18.50 39.03 3.85
C VAL A 21 -19.96 38.64 4.00
N THR A 22 -20.33 37.39 3.67
CA THR A 22 -21.74 36.97 3.65
C THR A 22 -22.21 36.53 5.04
N GLY A 23 -23.36 37.06 5.46
CA GLY A 23 -24.09 36.60 6.64
C GLY A 23 -23.81 37.43 7.90
N ASN A 24 -24.73 37.37 8.87
CA ASN A 24 -24.68 38.22 10.06
C ASN A 24 -23.40 38.02 10.89
N PHE A 25 -22.88 36.79 10.95
CA PHE A 25 -21.63 36.53 11.69
C PHE A 25 -20.43 37.23 11.05
N ALA A 26 -20.43 37.43 9.72
CA ALA A 26 -19.35 38.12 9.03
C ALA A 26 -19.39 39.63 9.30
N THR A 27 -20.59 40.22 9.35
CA THR A 27 -20.76 41.62 9.78
C THR A 27 -20.36 41.81 11.24
N ASP A 28 -20.74 40.89 12.12
CA ASP A 28 -20.37 40.94 13.54
C ASP A 28 -18.85 40.86 13.72
N LEU A 29 -18.18 39.98 12.96
CA LEU A 29 -16.72 39.84 12.98
C LEU A 29 -16.01 41.09 12.42
N ALA A 30 -16.54 41.69 11.35
CA ALA A 30 -16.00 42.92 10.79
C ALA A 30 -16.15 44.11 11.76
N GLN A 31 -17.32 44.24 12.39
CA GLN A 31 -17.56 45.24 13.42
C GLN A 31 -16.64 45.03 14.62
N LYS A 32 -16.49 43.78 15.10
CA LYS A 32 -15.60 43.47 16.21
C LYS A 32 -14.14 43.79 15.89
N ALA A 33 -13.70 43.52 14.65
CA ALA A 33 -12.37 43.89 14.19
C ALA A 33 -12.19 45.42 14.22
N GLU A 34 -13.20 46.18 13.78
CA GLU A 34 -13.19 47.64 13.81
C GLU A 34 -13.16 48.20 15.24
N GLU A 35 -13.95 47.65 16.15
CA GLU A 35 -13.97 48.00 17.58
C GLU A 35 -12.59 47.82 18.25
N GLU A 36 -11.80 46.86 17.79
CA GLU A 36 -10.43 46.61 18.26
C GLU A 36 -9.36 47.32 17.40
N HIS A 37 -9.76 48.27 16.56
CA HIS A 37 -8.89 49.07 15.70
C HIS A 37 -8.10 48.25 14.64
N TYR A 38 -8.61 47.08 14.25
CA TYR A 38 -8.12 46.35 13.09
C TYR A 38 -8.79 46.85 11.80
N SER A 39 -8.15 46.60 10.65
CA SER A 39 -8.74 46.87 9.34
C SER A 39 -9.94 45.95 9.10
N SER A 40 -11.15 46.49 9.20
CA SER A 40 -12.40 45.74 8.98
C SER A 40 -12.50 45.16 7.57
N GLY A 41 -11.90 45.82 6.57
CA GLY A 41 -11.87 45.37 5.17
C GLY A 41 -10.94 44.19 4.87
N VAL A 42 -10.07 43.78 5.80
CA VAL A 42 -9.14 42.65 5.59
C VAL A 42 -9.27 41.61 6.72
N VAL A 43 -9.23 42.07 7.98
CA VAL A 43 -9.27 41.18 9.15
C VAL A 43 -10.66 40.58 9.34
N GLY A 44 -11.73 41.37 9.14
CA GLY A 44 -13.11 40.88 9.21
C GLY A 44 -13.38 39.70 8.28
N PRO A 45 -13.17 39.87 6.95
CA PRO A 45 -13.30 38.80 5.96
C PRO A 45 -12.46 37.56 6.28
N TYR A 46 -11.19 37.72 6.67
CA TYR A 46 -10.34 36.59 7.07
C TYR A 46 -10.89 35.81 8.27
N LEU A 47 -11.38 36.51 9.31
CA LEU A 47 -11.98 35.84 10.47
C LEU A 47 -13.27 35.11 10.10
N ALA A 48 -14.09 35.70 9.22
CA ALA A 48 -15.33 35.09 8.74
C ALA A 48 -15.06 33.85 7.86
N TRP A 49 -14.06 33.91 6.98
CA TRP A 49 -13.56 32.77 6.22
C TRP A 49 -13.09 31.65 7.13
N ARG A 50 -12.20 31.97 8.07
CA ARG A 50 -11.65 31.02 9.05
C ARG A 50 -12.75 30.33 9.86
N TYR A 51 -13.74 31.09 10.33
CA TYR A 51 -14.90 30.54 11.03
C TYR A 51 -15.73 29.59 10.16
N SER A 52 -15.94 29.95 8.89
CA SER A 52 -16.71 29.14 7.93
C SER A 52 -16.00 27.83 7.58
N TYR A 53 -14.68 27.86 7.39
CA TYR A 53 -13.88 26.65 7.14
C TYR A 53 -13.82 25.71 8.34
N LEU A 54 -13.74 26.25 9.56
CA LEU A 54 -13.81 25.42 10.77
C LEU A 54 -15.17 24.75 10.91
N TRP A 55 -16.27 25.40 10.51
CA TRP A 55 -17.58 24.76 10.42
C TRP A 55 -17.59 23.62 9.42
N VAL A 56 -17.03 23.81 8.22
CA VAL A 56 -16.89 22.74 7.21
C VAL A 56 -16.10 21.57 7.78
N GLY A 57 -14.97 21.85 8.45
CA GLY A 57 -14.16 20.84 9.13
C GLY A 57 -14.93 20.05 10.19
N VAL A 58 -15.75 20.72 11.01
CA VAL A 58 -16.61 20.07 12.01
C VAL A 58 -17.69 19.20 11.37
N VAL A 59 -18.38 19.69 10.33
CA VAL A 59 -19.45 18.94 9.68
C VAL A 59 -18.91 17.67 9.04
N PHE A 60 -17.86 17.80 8.23
CA PHE A 60 -17.25 16.63 7.58
C PHE A 60 -16.52 15.72 8.58
N GLY A 61 -15.87 16.28 9.61
CA GLY A 61 -15.25 15.50 10.67
C GLY A 61 -16.26 14.70 11.50
N LEU A 62 -17.47 15.24 11.74
CA LEU A 62 -18.55 14.51 12.39
C LEU A 62 -19.06 13.37 11.51
N VAL A 63 -19.33 13.64 10.23
CA VAL A 63 -19.76 12.61 9.27
C VAL A 63 -18.71 11.51 9.18
N GLN A 64 -17.44 11.87 9.04
CA GLN A 64 -16.33 10.92 9.07
C GLN A 64 -16.32 10.10 10.35
N ALA A 65 -16.34 10.73 11.54
CA ALA A 65 -16.27 10.01 12.81
C ALA A 65 -17.43 9.03 13.02
N VAL A 66 -18.61 9.34 12.49
CA VAL A 66 -19.75 8.42 12.48
C VAL A 66 -19.51 7.28 11.48
N LEU A 67 -19.17 7.59 10.23
CA LEU A 67 -19.02 6.58 9.19
C LEU A 67 -17.81 5.66 9.38
N SER A 68 -16.71 6.15 9.95
CA SER A 68 -15.50 5.39 10.24
C SER A 68 -15.53 4.70 11.60
N SER A 69 -16.70 4.65 12.25
CA SER A 69 -16.86 3.99 13.53
C SER A 69 -16.61 2.48 13.40
N PRO A 70 -15.71 1.88 14.22
CA PRO A 70 -15.40 0.46 14.15
C PRO A 70 -16.61 -0.41 14.47
N TRP A 71 -17.56 0.08 15.28
CA TRP A 71 -18.78 -0.68 15.60
C TRP A 71 -19.81 -0.71 14.48
N LEU A 72 -19.71 0.23 13.55
CA LEU A 72 -20.53 0.17 12.36
C LEU A 72 -19.82 -0.64 11.28
N SER A 73 -18.49 -0.73 11.29
CA SER A 73 -17.71 -1.33 10.19
C SER A 73 -18.06 -2.81 9.99
N ASP A 74 -18.44 -3.16 8.76
CA ASP A 74 -18.62 -4.55 8.34
C ASP A 74 -17.29 -5.18 7.87
N SER A 75 -16.17 -4.49 8.09
CA SER A 75 -14.84 -4.94 7.67
C SER A 75 -14.45 -6.24 8.37
N ASP A 76 -14.72 -7.36 7.70
CA ASP A 76 -14.31 -8.69 8.15
C ASP A 76 -12.98 -9.08 7.48
N TYR A 77 -11.88 -8.59 8.07
CA TYR A 77 -10.53 -8.96 7.63
C TYR A 77 -10.29 -10.47 7.63
N SER A 78 -10.98 -11.21 8.50
CA SER A 78 -10.87 -12.66 8.54
C SER A 78 -11.52 -13.30 7.32
N LEU A 79 -12.72 -12.85 6.94
CA LEU A 79 -13.42 -13.33 5.76
C LEU A 79 -12.65 -13.03 4.46
N PHE A 80 -12.01 -11.84 4.36
CA PHE A 80 -11.11 -11.54 3.24
C PHE A 80 -9.97 -12.56 3.16
N LEU A 81 -9.23 -12.77 4.24
CA LEU A 81 -8.10 -13.70 4.26
C LEU A 81 -8.57 -15.14 4.00
N GLU A 82 -9.73 -15.53 4.50
CA GLU A 82 -10.34 -16.85 4.21
C GLU A 82 -10.65 -17.05 2.72
N SER A 83 -11.04 -16.01 2.01
CA SER A 83 -11.35 -16.08 0.58
C SER A 83 -10.10 -16.08 -0.32
N GLN A 84 -9.00 -15.49 0.13
CA GLN A 84 -7.79 -15.28 -0.67
C GLN A 84 -6.70 -16.30 -0.41
N VAL A 85 -6.65 -16.83 0.81
CA VAL A 85 -5.61 -17.76 1.26
C VAL A 85 -6.07 -19.19 1.01
N SER A 86 -5.15 -20.05 0.58
CA SER A 86 -5.41 -21.49 0.41
C SER A 86 -5.97 -22.10 1.69
N SER A 87 -6.96 -22.99 1.55
CA SER A 87 -7.53 -23.75 2.67
C SER A 87 -6.53 -24.66 3.39
N SER A 88 -5.34 -24.85 2.82
CA SER A 88 -4.22 -25.57 3.44
C SER A 88 -3.58 -24.80 4.60
N ILE A 89 -3.82 -23.49 4.71
CA ILE A 89 -3.24 -22.64 5.77
C ILE A 89 -4.30 -22.45 6.86
N PRO A 90 -4.03 -22.87 8.11
CA PRO A 90 -4.92 -22.65 9.24
C PRO A 90 -5.20 -21.16 9.49
N ARG A 91 -6.44 -20.84 9.86
CA ARG A 91 -6.93 -19.45 10.03
C ARG A 91 -6.29 -18.73 11.22
N ASP A 92 -5.95 -19.48 12.26
CA ASP A 92 -5.32 -18.98 13.48
C ASP A 92 -3.95 -18.32 13.22
N ARG A 93 -3.29 -18.66 12.10
CA ARG A 93 -2.04 -18.02 11.67
C ARG A 93 -2.18 -16.52 11.39
N PHE A 94 -3.37 -16.07 11.04
CA PHE A 94 -3.66 -14.66 10.77
C PHE A 94 -4.37 -13.93 11.91
N GLN A 95 -4.74 -14.64 12.98
CA GLN A 95 -5.46 -14.04 14.10
C GLN A 95 -4.73 -12.85 14.74
N PRO A 96 -3.41 -12.88 14.98
CA PRO A 96 -2.69 -11.73 15.55
C PRO A 96 -2.70 -10.52 14.61
N LEU A 97 -2.56 -10.76 13.29
CA LEU A 97 -2.70 -9.71 12.28
C LEU A 97 -4.10 -9.09 12.33
N VAL A 98 -5.16 -9.89 12.26
CA VAL A 98 -6.56 -9.41 12.27
C VAL A 98 -6.84 -8.59 13.53
N GLN A 99 -6.44 -9.07 14.71
CA GLN A 99 -6.60 -8.34 15.97
C GLN A 99 -5.86 -7.00 15.96
N THR A 100 -4.66 -6.98 15.37
CA THR A 100 -3.86 -5.76 15.26
C THR A 100 -4.51 -4.75 14.32
N LEU A 101 -5.04 -5.19 13.18
CA LEU A 101 -5.75 -4.32 12.22
C LEU A 101 -7.00 -3.70 12.86
N LEU A 102 -7.80 -4.49 13.57
CA LEU A 102 -8.96 -4.00 14.31
C LEU A 102 -8.57 -3.00 15.41
N ALA A 103 -7.47 -3.25 16.13
CA ALA A 103 -6.96 -2.31 17.13
C ALA A 103 -6.53 -0.99 16.48
N ILE A 104 -5.92 -1.04 15.30
CA ILE A 104 -5.51 0.15 14.55
C ILE A 104 -6.73 0.94 14.08
N ASP A 105 -7.79 0.30 13.61
CA ASP A 105 -9.02 1.01 13.23
C ASP A 105 -9.61 1.79 14.41
N VAL A 106 -9.62 1.18 15.60
CA VAL A 106 -10.05 1.84 16.84
C VAL A 106 -9.14 3.03 17.18
N VAL A 107 -7.82 2.88 17.05
CA VAL A 107 -6.86 3.97 17.29
C VAL A 107 -7.07 5.11 16.30
N MET A 108 -7.22 4.80 15.01
CA MET A 108 -7.46 5.77 13.94
C MET A 108 -8.78 6.53 14.16
N TRP A 109 -9.83 5.82 14.56
CA TRP A 109 -11.10 6.43 14.92
C TRP A 109 -10.99 7.34 16.16
N CYS A 110 -10.26 6.92 17.20
CA CYS A 110 -9.98 7.77 18.37
C CYS A 110 -9.23 9.04 17.98
N LEU A 111 -8.23 8.95 17.09
CA LEU A 111 -7.49 10.10 16.58
C LEU A 111 -8.41 11.06 15.79
N ALA A 112 -9.31 10.52 14.97
CA ALA A 112 -10.31 11.31 14.26
C ALA A 112 -11.26 12.05 15.21
N LEU A 113 -11.69 11.40 16.30
CA LEU A 113 -12.49 12.06 17.35
C LEU A 113 -11.71 13.17 18.06
N LEU A 114 -10.45 12.94 18.42
CA LEU A 114 -9.60 13.97 19.03
C LEU A 114 -9.41 15.16 18.09
N ALA A 115 -9.22 14.92 16.80
CA ALA A 115 -9.16 15.95 15.78
C ALA A 115 -10.48 16.72 15.65
N LEU A 116 -11.63 16.03 15.67
CA LEU A 116 -12.95 16.65 15.67
C LEU A 116 -13.16 17.54 16.89
N LEU A 117 -12.82 17.06 18.10
CA LEU A 117 -12.91 17.84 19.33
C LEU A 117 -11.99 19.07 19.31
N GLY A 118 -10.77 18.94 18.79
CA GLY A 118 -9.85 20.06 18.60
C GLY A 118 -10.40 21.10 17.61
N THR A 119 -11.04 20.65 16.52
CA THR A 119 -11.66 21.52 15.52
C THR A 119 -12.89 22.23 16.08
N LEU A 120 -13.72 21.53 16.87
CA LEU A 120 -14.85 22.12 17.62
C LEU A 120 -14.38 23.20 18.61
N LEU A 121 -13.29 22.94 19.34
CA LEU A 121 -12.70 23.92 20.25
C LEU A 121 -12.19 25.14 19.47
N ALA A 122 -11.50 24.93 18.34
CA ALA A 122 -11.05 26.01 17.47
C ALA A 122 -12.22 26.84 16.93
N LEU A 123 -13.32 26.20 16.55
CA LEU A 123 -14.55 26.86 16.09
C LEU A 123 -15.17 27.71 17.19
N CYS A 124 -15.25 27.20 18.42
CA CYS A 124 -15.73 27.94 19.58
C CYS A 124 -14.88 29.17 19.89
N LEU A 125 -13.56 29.09 19.71
CA LEU A 125 -12.65 30.22 19.86
C LEU A 125 -12.77 31.22 18.69
N ALA A 126 -13.14 30.77 17.50
CA ALA A 126 -13.34 31.60 16.31
C ALA A 126 -14.71 32.34 16.28
N ARG A 127 -15.58 32.16 17.28
CA ARG A 127 -16.89 32.81 17.34
C ARG A 127 -16.78 34.35 17.36
N PRO A 128 -17.77 35.09 16.80
CA PRO A 128 -17.71 36.55 16.71
C PRO A 128 -17.39 37.28 18.02
N SER A 129 -17.92 36.79 19.14
CA SER A 129 -17.70 37.41 20.47
C SER A 129 -16.30 37.22 21.07
N ALA A 130 -15.47 36.32 20.53
CA ALA A 130 -14.17 35.97 21.09
C ALA A 130 -13.02 35.86 20.07
N ALA A 131 -13.31 36.03 18.77
CA ALA A 131 -12.39 35.71 17.68
C ALA A 131 -11.07 36.47 17.74
N THR A 132 -11.10 37.74 18.15
CA THR A 132 -9.94 38.63 18.24
C THR A 132 -9.11 38.37 19.51
N SER A 133 -9.76 38.35 20.67
CA SER A 133 -9.10 38.16 21.98
C SER A 133 -8.46 36.78 22.14
N THR A 134 -9.04 35.75 21.52
CA THR A 134 -8.56 34.36 21.61
C THR A 134 -7.80 33.89 20.37
N LEU A 135 -7.52 34.77 19.40
CA LEU A 135 -6.93 34.40 18.11
C LEU A 135 -5.63 33.58 18.24
N ARG A 136 -4.73 33.98 19.15
CA ARG A 136 -3.46 33.27 19.39
C ARG A 136 -3.69 31.85 19.92
N LEU A 137 -4.64 31.68 20.84
CA LEU A 137 -4.99 30.37 21.38
C LEU A 137 -5.66 29.53 20.29
N GLY A 138 -6.60 30.10 19.54
CA GLY A 138 -7.25 29.45 18.41
C GLY A 138 -6.26 28.93 17.37
N ARG A 139 -5.22 29.71 17.03
CA ARG A 139 -4.14 29.27 16.12
C ARG A 139 -3.37 28.07 16.66
N ARG A 140 -3.02 28.07 17.95
CA ARG A 140 -2.32 26.94 18.60
C ARG A 140 -3.19 25.69 18.60
N VAL A 141 -4.48 25.84 18.93
CA VAL A 141 -5.43 24.72 18.90
C VAL A 141 -5.53 24.15 17.48
N VAL A 142 -5.68 24.98 16.45
CA VAL A 142 -5.71 24.52 15.05
C VAL A 142 -4.43 23.77 14.70
N TRP A 143 -3.26 24.29 15.03
CA TRP A 143 -1.97 23.65 14.76
C TRP A 143 -1.79 22.30 15.44
N VAL A 144 -2.13 22.20 16.74
CA VAL A 144 -2.07 20.94 17.48
C VAL A 144 -3.07 19.94 16.90
N THR A 145 -4.30 20.37 16.60
CA THR A 145 -5.33 19.54 15.96
C THR A 145 -4.87 19.01 14.60
N TRP A 146 -4.23 19.88 13.80
CA TRP A 146 -3.64 19.52 12.52
C TRP A 146 -2.54 18.46 12.71
N LEU A 147 -1.59 18.67 13.63
CA LEU A 147 -0.55 17.68 13.94
C LEU A 147 -1.13 16.33 14.36
N ILE A 148 -2.13 16.31 15.24
CA ILE A 148 -2.81 15.07 15.68
C ILE A 148 -3.50 14.37 14.51
N SER A 149 -4.06 15.12 13.57
CA SER A 149 -4.75 14.55 12.43
C SER A 149 -3.78 13.84 11.49
N PHE A 150 -2.60 14.44 11.21
CA PHE A 150 -1.68 13.95 10.18
C PHE A 150 -0.52 13.11 10.72
N LEU A 151 0.17 13.53 11.78
CA LEU A 151 1.44 12.92 12.17
C LEU A 151 1.28 11.47 12.68
N PRO A 152 0.37 11.15 13.63
CA PRO A 152 0.25 9.79 14.16
C PRO A 152 -0.13 8.73 13.11
N PRO A 153 -1.09 8.94 12.20
CA PRO A 153 -1.38 7.96 11.14
C PRO A 153 -0.17 7.65 10.26
N PHE A 154 0.58 8.67 9.84
CA PHE A 154 1.77 8.48 9.03
C PHE A 154 2.86 7.74 9.80
N LEU A 155 3.11 8.09 11.07
CA LEU A 155 4.09 7.39 11.89
C LEU A 155 3.69 5.93 12.14
N LEU A 156 2.41 5.66 12.39
CA LEU A 156 1.90 4.33 12.64
C LEU A 156 2.17 3.41 11.45
N PHE A 157 1.75 3.79 10.25
CA PHE A 157 1.93 2.96 9.05
C PHE A 157 3.38 2.93 8.53
N LEU A 158 4.20 3.94 8.84
CA LEU A 158 5.60 3.95 8.45
C LEU A 158 6.49 3.09 9.36
N THR A 159 6.20 3.06 10.67
CA THR A 159 7.09 2.45 11.66
C THR A 159 6.64 1.07 12.12
N PHE A 160 5.36 0.74 11.99
CA PHE A 160 4.83 -0.53 12.49
C PHE A 160 4.93 -1.64 11.43
N PRO A 161 5.78 -2.67 11.62
CA PRO A 161 6.01 -3.72 10.63
C PRO A 161 4.86 -4.75 10.65
N MET A 162 3.74 -4.46 9.99
CA MET A 162 2.57 -5.34 9.95
C MET A 162 2.89 -6.78 9.51
N ARG A 163 3.90 -6.95 8.63
CA ARG A 163 4.37 -8.27 8.18
C ARG A 163 4.77 -9.16 9.34
N SER A 164 5.32 -8.63 10.44
CA SER A 164 5.75 -9.44 11.58
C SER A 164 4.60 -9.90 12.48
N MET A 165 3.35 -9.48 12.21
CA MET A 165 2.15 -9.96 12.92
C MET A 165 1.63 -11.29 12.38
N VAL A 166 2.24 -11.81 11.31
CA VAL A 166 1.94 -13.10 10.70
C VAL A 166 3.10 -14.04 10.98
N ASP A 167 2.80 -15.23 11.48
CA ASP A 167 3.78 -16.30 11.70
C ASP A 167 4.11 -16.99 10.37
N TRP A 168 4.97 -16.36 9.57
CA TRP A 168 5.37 -16.87 8.25
C TRP A 168 6.10 -18.21 8.32
N ASP A 169 6.83 -18.45 9.40
CA ASP A 169 7.51 -19.73 9.63
C ASP A 169 6.47 -20.84 9.79
N ALA A 170 5.44 -20.60 10.61
CA ALA A 170 4.34 -21.55 10.79
C ALA A 170 3.51 -21.75 9.51
N ILE A 171 3.22 -20.70 8.75
CA ILE A 171 2.55 -20.81 7.44
C ILE A 171 3.38 -21.69 6.48
N THR A 172 4.68 -21.45 6.43
CA THR A 172 5.60 -22.23 5.60
C THR A 172 5.62 -23.70 6.04
N ALA A 173 5.57 -23.95 7.35
CA ALA A 173 5.46 -25.30 7.88
C ALA A 173 4.11 -25.96 7.57
N ASP A 174 2.99 -25.25 7.66
CA ASP A 174 1.66 -25.79 7.32
C ASP A 174 1.56 -26.16 5.83
N VAL A 175 2.10 -25.31 4.94
CA VAL A 175 2.20 -25.59 3.50
C VAL A 175 3.09 -26.81 3.24
N CYS A 176 4.24 -26.89 3.94
CA CYS A 176 5.15 -28.02 3.86
C CYS A 176 4.46 -29.33 4.28
N VAL A 177 3.79 -29.36 5.45
CA VAL A 177 3.05 -30.53 5.93
C VAL A 177 1.94 -30.93 4.96
N SER A 178 1.13 -29.97 4.49
CA SER A 178 0.09 -30.24 3.49
C SER A 178 0.68 -30.85 2.21
N SER A 179 1.84 -30.36 1.77
CA SER A 179 2.51 -30.86 0.57
C SER A 179 3.06 -32.27 0.74
N ILE A 180 3.70 -32.56 1.87
CA ILE A 180 4.18 -33.89 2.21
C ILE A 180 3.01 -34.88 2.33
N THR A 181 1.96 -34.53 3.06
CA THR A 181 0.79 -35.39 3.25
C THR A 181 0.08 -35.64 1.92
N ALA A 182 -0.19 -34.61 1.12
CA ALA A 182 -0.86 -34.78 -0.17
C ALA A 182 -0.02 -35.59 -1.18
N SER A 183 1.31 -35.46 -1.14
CA SER A 183 2.23 -36.29 -1.93
C SER A 183 2.25 -37.76 -1.47
N GLY A 184 2.14 -37.97 -0.16
CA GLY A 184 2.08 -39.29 0.47
C GLY A 184 0.76 -40.02 0.22
N ASP A 185 -0.35 -39.29 0.22
CA ASP A 185 -1.72 -39.82 0.10
C ASP A 185 -2.23 -39.90 -1.34
N MET A 186 -1.43 -39.43 -2.32
CA MET A 186 -1.78 -39.53 -3.73
C MET A 186 -2.04 -41.00 -4.11
N ALA A 187 -3.17 -41.28 -4.77
CA ALA A 187 -3.57 -42.65 -5.10
C ALA A 187 -2.48 -43.38 -5.89
N GLY A 188 -2.08 -44.56 -5.40
CA GLY A 188 -0.99 -45.36 -5.98
C GLY A 188 0.41 -45.02 -5.44
N SER A 189 0.55 -43.95 -4.63
CA SER A 189 1.81 -43.56 -4.02
C SER A 189 2.19 -44.46 -2.85
N SER A 190 3.34 -45.11 -2.96
CA SER A 190 4.03 -45.74 -1.83
C SER A 190 5.01 -44.78 -1.14
N LEU A 191 5.01 -43.48 -1.48
CA LEU A 191 6.02 -42.52 -1.00
C LEU A 191 6.08 -42.45 0.54
N SER A 192 4.93 -42.29 1.20
CA SER A 192 4.84 -42.22 2.67
C SER A 192 5.30 -43.52 3.35
N SER A 193 4.89 -44.67 2.80
CA SER A 193 5.31 -46.00 3.27
C SER A 193 6.81 -46.20 3.12
N ASN A 194 7.34 -45.92 1.93
CA ASN A 194 8.75 -46.06 1.60
C ASN A 194 9.61 -45.15 2.47
N LEU A 195 9.23 -43.88 2.65
CA LEU A 195 9.95 -42.96 3.55
C LEU A 195 10.00 -43.48 4.99
N ARG A 196 8.88 -43.97 5.53
CA ARG A 196 8.84 -44.54 6.88
C ARG A 196 9.73 -45.77 7.01
N ILE A 197 9.70 -46.66 6.02
CA ILE A 197 10.54 -47.86 6.00
C ILE A 197 12.02 -47.50 5.92
N LEU A 198 12.39 -46.60 5.01
CA LEU A 198 13.76 -46.12 4.83
C LEU A 198 14.28 -45.43 6.10
N HIS A 199 13.40 -44.77 6.84
CA HIS A 199 13.72 -44.16 8.13
C HIS A 199 14.01 -45.23 9.19
N GLN A 200 13.14 -46.24 9.29
CA GLN A 200 13.30 -47.34 10.26
C GLN A 200 14.59 -48.14 10.07
N ILE A 201 15.07 -48.27 8.83
CA ILE A 201 16.33 -48.98 8.53
C ILE A 201 17.56 -48.06 8.60
N GLY A 202 17.40 -46.78 8.94
CA GLY A 202 18.50 -45.82 9.03
C GLY A 202 19.13 -45.48 7.68
N ALA A 203 18.38 -45.61 6.58
CA ALA A 203 18.85 -45.28 5.23
C ALA A 203 18.62 -43.82 4.85
N LEU A 204 17.66 -43.13 5.49
CA LEU A 204 17.41 -41.70 5.24
C LEU A 204 18.51 -40.81 5.84
N GLU A 205 18.84 -39.74 5.13
CA GLU A 205 19.81 -38.73 5.57
C GLU A 205 19.38 -38.09 6.91
N GLU A 206 20.36 -37.65 7.70
CA GLU A 206 20.14 -36.95 8.97
C GLU A 206 19.23 -35.72 8.80
N SER A 207 19.28 -35.08 7.62
CA SER A 207 18.43 -33.96 7.23
C SER A 207 16.94 -34.29 7.29
N MET A 208 16.55 -35.57 7.20
CA MET A 208 15.18 -36.08 7.12
C MET A 208 14.68 -36.71 8.43
N LEU A 209 15.52 -36.75 9.46
CA LEU A 209 15.11 -37.20 10.79
C LEU A 209 14.01 -36.28 11.33
N GLY A 210 12.91 -36.88 11.77
CA GLY A 210 11.74 -36.15 12.28
C GLY A 210 10.58 -36.05 11.30
N LEU A 211 10.82 -36.14 9.98
CA LEU A 211 9.77 -36.01 8.96
C LEU A 211 8.62 -37.01 9.17
N ALA A 212 8.95 -38.26 9.52
CA ALA A 212 7.96 -39.32 9.71
C ALA A 212 7.25 -39.29 11.08
N THR A 213 7.84 -38.62 12.08
CA THR A 213 7.35 -38.59 13.46
C THR A 213 6.61 -37.32 13.80
N ASP A 214 7.15 -36.18 13.38
CA ASP A 214 6.61 -34.84 13.57
C ASP A 214 6.95 -33.99 12.34
N PRO A 215 6.17 -34.13 11.25
CA PRO A 215 6.44 -33.43 10.00
C PRO A 215 6.37 -31.91 10.18
N PHE A 216 5.55 -31.41 11.11
CA PHE A 216 5.44 -29.98 11.36
C PHE A 216 6.73 -29.41 11.96
N GLN A 217 7.27 -30.02 13.02
CA GLN A 217 8.56 -29.60 13.60
C GLN A 217 9.71 -29.77 12.62
N TRP A 218 9.68 -30.82 11.80
CA TRP A 218 10.64 -30.97 10.72
C TRP A 218 10.57 -29.80 9.73
N CYS A 219 9.39 -29.47 9.23
CA CYS A 219 9.18 -28.35 8.30
C CYS A 219 9.61 -27.01 8.92
N MET A 220 9.24 -26.74 10.17
CA MET A 220 9.70 -25.56 10.92
C MET A 220 11.22 -25.49 10.99
N SER A 221 11.90 -26.63 11.26
CA SER A 221 13.36 -26.67 11.37
C SER A 221 14.08 -26.39 10.04
N LYS A 222 13.43 -26.71 8.91
CA LYS A 222 14.01 -26.50 7.58
C LYS A 222 13.70 -25.12 7.01
N GLY A 223 12.63 -24.47 7.43
CA GLY A 223 12.20 -23.17 6.89
C GLY A 223 12.14 -23.22 5.36
N ASP A 224 12.55 -22.15 4.68
CA ASP A 224 12.51 -22.02 3.21
C ASP A 224 13.23 -23.13 2.42
N SER A 225 14.12 -23.89 3.07
CA SER A 225 14.86 -24.98 2.42
C SER A 225 14.08 -26.30 2.31
N TRP A 226 12.93 -26.42 2.98
CA TRP A 226 12.17 -27.68 3.05
C TRP A 226 11.81 -28.23 1.67
N HIS A 227 11.43 -27.35 0.73
CA HIS A 227 11.02 -27.75 -0.61
C HIS A 227 12.17 -28.38 -1.38
N THR A 228 13.36 -27.77 -1.31
CA THR A 228 14.57 -28.29 -1.92
C THR A 228 14.98 -29.63 -1.31
N ILE A 229 14.97 -29.75 0.02
CA ILE A 229 15.38 -30.98 0.71
C ILE A 229 14.38 -32.12 0.42
N PHE A 230 13.08 -31.83 0.48
CA PHE A 230 12.07 -32.86 0.27
C PHE A 230 11.95 -33.24 -1.22
N PHE A 231 11.68 -32.29 -2.11
CA PHE A 231 11.39 -32.59 -3.52
C PHE A 231 12.61 -32.74 -4.41
N ASN A 232 13.74 -32.11 -4.10
CA ASN A 232 14.93 -32.26 -4.95
C ASN A 232 15.88 -33.36 -4.47
N GLN A 233 15.82 -33.76 -3.19
CA GLN A 233 16.70 -34.80 -2.65
C GLN A 233 15.91 -36.07 -2.32
N SER A 234 14.95 -35.94 -1.41
CA SER A 234 14.37 -37.10 -0.74
C SER A 234 13.37 -37.89 -1.59
N VAL A 235 12.47 -37.17 -2.26
CA VAL A 235 11.46 -37.77 -3.14
C VAL A 235 12.13 -38.49 -4.33
N PRO A 236 13.05 -37.85 -5.07
CA PRO A 236 13.84 -38.52 -6.11
C PRO A 236 14.57 -39.77 -5.64
N CYS A 237 15.15 -39.73 -4.44
CA CYS A 237 15.86 -40.89 -3.91
C CYS A 237 14.95 -42.02 -3.46
N THR A 238 13.80 -41.69 -2.90
CA THR A 238 12.77 -42.70 -2.59
C THR A 238 12.29 -43.39 -3.86
N TRP A 239 12.07 -42.62 -4.94
CA TRP A 239 11.69 -43.17 -6.25
C TRP A 239 12.80 -43.98 -6.91
N PHE A 240 14.06 -43.54 -6.80
CA PHE A 240 15.21 -44.30 -7.30
C PHE A 240 15.31 -45.67 -6.61
N VAL A 241 15.17 -45.70 -5.28
CA VAL A 241 15.19 -46.95 -4.51
C VAL A 241 14.01 -47.84 -4.89
N GLU A 242 12.81 -47.28 -5.06
CA GLU A 242 11.62 -48.02 -5.49
C GLU A 242 11.80 -48.64 -6.89
N ASP A 243 12.30 -47.87 -7.86
CA ASP A 243 12.54 -48.35 -9.23
C ASP A 243 13.61 -49.45 -9.26
N ARG A 244 14.71 -49.26 -8.56
CA ARG A 244 15.78 -50.26 -8.45
C ARG A 244 15.32 -51.50 -7.72
N CYS A 245 14.50 -51.35 -6.69
CA CYS A 245 13.87 -52.48 -6.02
C CYS A 245 13.03 -53.29 -7.00
N ARG A 246 12.16 -52.64 -7.79
CA ARG A 246 11.31 -53.34 -8.78
C ARG A 246 12.13 -54.12 -9.79
N GLN A 247 13.19 -53.51 -10.32
CA GLN A 247 14.12 -54.15 -11.27
C GLN A 247 14.82 -55.38 -10.66
N MET A 248 15.29 -55.28 -9.43
CA MET A 248 16.08 -56.35 -8.81
C MET A 248 15.24 -57.49 -8.23
N SER A 249 14.09 -57.15 -7.64
CA SER A 249 13.28 -58.10 -6.87
C SER A 249 12.05 -58.59 -7.64
N CYS A 250 11.35 -57.71 -8.37
CA CYS A 250 10.05 -58.04 -8.94
C CYS A 250 10.14 -58.62 -10.36
N GLU A 251 11.04 -58.11 -11.22
CA GLU A 251 11.21 -58.60 -12.59
C GLU A 251 11.71 -60.06 -12.67
N ARG A 252 12.24 -60.59 -11.57
CA ARG A 252 12.66 -62.01 -11.46
C ARG A 252 11.50 -62.96 -11.15
N LEU A 253 10.32 -62.44 -10.81
CA LEU A 253 9.15 -63.25 -10.48
C LEU A 253 8.41 -63.69 -11.74
N THR A 254 7.61 -64.76 -11.64
CA THR A 254 6.83 -65.25 -12.78
C THR A 254 5.76 -64.24 -13.18
N ALA A 255 5.79 -63.82 -14.45
CA ALA A 255 4.87 -62.86 -15.03
C ALA A 255 3.39 -63.26 -14.82
N GLY A 256 2.58 -62.32 -14.35
CA GLY A 256 1.15 -62.46 -14.05
C GLY A 256 0.83 -63.05 -12.68
N SER A 257 1.81 -63.43 -11.87
CA SER A 257 1.58 -64.02 -10.54
C SER A 257 1.06 -63.00 -9.52
N THR A 258 0.31 -63.45 -8.52
CA THR A 258 -0.15 -62.59 -7.41
C THR A 258 1.01 -62.02 -6.60
N THR A 259 2.09 -62.79 -6.46
CA THR A 259 3.33 -62.38 -5.80
C THR A 259 4.06 -61.29 -6.57
N GLU A 260 4.12 -61.39 -7.89
CA GLU A 260 4.69 -60.32 -8.73
C GLU A 260 3.87 -59.04 -8.59
N ARG A 261 2.53 -59.12 -8.65
CA ARG A 261 1.67 -57.94 -8.46
C ARG A 261 1.87 -57.28 -7.11
N GLN A 262 1.96 -58.06 -6.03
CA GLN A 262 2.24 -57.55 -4.69
C GLN A 262 3.62 -56.89 -4.60
N CYS A 263 4.65 -57.50 -5.19
CA CYS A 263 5.99 -56.93 -5.27
C CYS A 263 6.00 -55.60 -6.04
N ILE A 264 5.34 -55.54 -7.20
CA ILE A 264 5.29 -54.32 -8.02
C ILE A 264 4.59 -53.18 -7.28
N GLN A 265 3.51 -53.48 -6.53
CA GLN A 265 2.75 -52.49 -5.78
C GLN A 265 3.52 -51.90 -4.60
N ASP A 266 4.28 -52.70 -3.84
CA ASP A 266 5.00 -52.24 -2.64
C ASP A 266 6.35 -52.96 -2.50
N CYS A 267 7.26 -52.71 -3.45
CA CYS A 267 8.49 -53.49 -3.59
C CYS A 267 9.40 -53.41 -2.37
N VAL A 268 9.53 -52.22 -1.79
CA VAL A 268 10.45 -51.97 -0.66
C VAL A 268 10.00 -52.80 0.54
N LYS A 269 8.71 -52.75 0.87
CA LYS A 269 8.12 -53.55 1.94
C LYS A 269 8.22 -55.05 1.64
N PHE A 270 7.82 -55.47 0.44
CA PHE A 270 7.89 -56.87 0.02
C PHE A 270 9.32 -57.43 0.14
N THR A 271 10.32 -56.66 -0.29
CA THR A 271 11.73 -57.08 -0.26
C THR A 271 12.24 -57.21 1.18
N LEU A 272 11.85 -56.30 2.08
CA LEU A 272 12.19 -56.40 3.50
C LEU A 272 11.52 -57.59 4.20
N ASP A 273 10.23 -57.79 3.93
CA ASP A 273 9.45 -58.90 4.51
C ASP A 273 9.99 -60.26 4.04
N THR A 274 10.53 -60.35 2.81
CA THR A 274 10.99 -61.60 2.21
C THR A 274 12.49 -61.89 2.47
N ALA A 275 13.36 -60.89 2.36
CA ALA A 275 14.81 -61.07 2.39
C ALA A 275 15.51 -60.55 3.67
N GLY A 276 14.75 -59.96 4.61
CA GLY A 276 15.22 -59.68 5.97
C GLY A 276 16.45 -58.75 6.03
N SER A 277 17.52 -59.18 6.71
CA SER A 277 18.72 -58.36 6.95
C SER A 277 19.50 -58.03 5.68
N GLN A 278 19.51 -58.93 4.69
CA GLN A 278 20.22 -58.70 3.42
C GLN A 278 19.57 -57.56 2.63
N ALA A 279 18.24 -57.48 2.65
CA ALA A 279 17.49 -56.38 2.03
C ALA A 279 17.83 -55.01 2.64
N ARG A 280 18.03 -54.94 3.97
CA ARG A 280 18.39 -53.69 4.64
C ARG A 280 19.70 -53.12 4.09
N THR A 281 20.75 -53.94 4.02
CA THR A 281 22.06 -53.51 3.51
C THR A 281 21.97 -53.05 2.05
N SER A 282 21.23 -53.78 1.20
CA SER A 282 21.03 -53.39 -0.20
C SER A 282 20.25 -52.09 -0.35
N LEU A 283 19.19 -51.87 0.42
CA LEU A 283 18.40 -50.63 0.39
C LEU A 283 19.21 -49.42 0.88
N THR A 284 20.01 -49.59 1.94
CA THR A 284 20.91 -48.53 2.42
C THR A 284 21.96 -48.18 1.37
N GLN A 285 22.53 -49.17 0.68
CA GLN A 285 23.48 -48.92 -0.40
C GLN A 285 22.84 -48.16 -1.58
N LEU A 286 21.63 -48.56 -2.01
CA LEU A 286 20.91 -47.85 -3.07
C LEU A 286 20.64 -46.38 -2.73
N MET A 287 20.38 -46.07 -1.46
CA MET A 287 20.16 -44.70 -1.03
C MET A 287 21.45 -43.86 -1.15
N GLN A 288 22.59 -44.41 -0.71
CA GLN A 288 23.89 -43.74 -0.85
C GLN A 288 24.27 -43.52 -2.33
N GLU A 289 23.95 -44.47 -3.20
CA GLU A 289 24.11 -44.31 -4.66
C GLU A 289 23.21 -43.21 -5.22
N CYS A 290 22.01 -43.05 -4.66
CA CYS A 290 21.10 -42.01 -5.07
C CYS A 290 21.64 -40.61 -4.75
N ASP A 291 22.14 -40.36 -3.54
CA ASP A 291 22.63 -39.03 -3.14
C ASP A 291 23.70 -38.52 -4.11
N ALA A 292 24.60 -39.42 -4.54
CA ALA A 292 25.60 -39.12 -5.56
C ALA A 292 24.98 -38.85 -6.95
N SER A 293 23.91 -39.56 -7.31
CA SER A 293 23.22 -39.40 -8.59
C SER A 293 22.30 -38.19 -8.66
N VAL A 294 21.65 -37.80 -7.56
CA VAL A 294 20.72 -36.66 -7.50
C VAL A 294 21.46 -35.34 -7.64
N ALA A 295 22.69 -35.25 -7.11
CA ALA A 295 23.58 -34.12 -7.39
C ALA A 295 23.86 -33.91 -8.89
N GLN A 296 23.70 -34.95 -9.72
CA GLN A 296 23.94 -34.91 -11.17
C GLN A 296 22.66 -34.90 -12.00
N LYS A 297 21.54 -35.43 -11.50
CA LYS A 297 20.27 -35.56 -12.23
C LYS A 297 19.22 -34.62 -11.67
N THR A 298 18.98 -33.53 -12.38
CA THR A 298 17.73 -32.77 -12.25
C THR A 298 16.61 -33.62 -12.86
N TYR A 299 15.63 -34.03 -12.04
CA TYR A 299 14.37 -34.60 -12.51
C TYR A 299 13.53 -33.48 -13.12
N ALA A 300 14.00 -32.93 -14.24
CA ALA A 300 13.33 -31.86 -14.94
C ALA A 300 12.04 -32.41 -15.59
N PRO A 301 10.90 -31.71 -15.47
CA PRO A 301 9.61 -32.11 -16.07
C PRO A 301 9.71 -32.53 -17.54
N ALA A 302 10.60 -31.89 -18.32
CA ALA A 302 10.82 -32.17 -19.73
C ALA A 302 11.38 -33.58 -20.02
N ALA A 303 12.28 -34.09 -19.18
CA ALA A 303 12.86 -35.43 -19.35
C ALA A 303 11.80 -36.51 -19.07
N LEU A 304 10.95 -36.28 -18.08
CA LEU A 304 9.85 -37.15 -17.72
C LEU A 304 8.77 -37.17 -18.82
N GLN A 305 8.48 -36.01 -19.41
CA GLN A 305 7.54 -35.89 -20.53
C GLN A 305 8.06 -36.58 -21.80
N GLN A 306 9.37 -36.56 -22.06
CA GLN A 306 10.00 -37.33 -23.14
C GLN A 306 9.91 -38.84 -22.89
N GLN A 307 10.12 -39.30 -21.65
CA GLN A 307 9.94 -40.71 -21.29
C GLN A 307 8.51 -41.20 -21.51
N MET A 308 7.49 -40.42 -21.13
CA MET A 308 6.08 -40.78 -21.39
C MET A 308 5.79 -40.93 -22.89
N ARG A 309 6.31 -40.02 -23.73
CA ARG A 309 6.16 -40.12 -25.18
C ARG A 309 6.85 -41.37 -25.74
N ALA A 310 8.06 -41.68 -25.28
CA ALA A 310 8.80 -42.86 -25.73
C ALA A 310 8.07 -44.16 -25.36
N ALA A 311 7.52 -44.26 -24.13
CA ALA A 311 6.77 -45.42 -23.68
C ALA A 311 5.45 -45.63 -24.44
N SER A 312 4.82 -44.57 -24.94
CA SER A 312 3.56 -44.67 -25.70
C SER A 312 3.72 -45.26 -27.11
N LEU A 313 4.94 -45.36 -27.63
CA LEU A 313 5.23 -45.71 -29.03
C LEU A 313 5.61 -47.19 -29.24
N SER A 314 5.74 -48.01 -28.21
CA SER A 314 6.39 -49.34 -28.31
C SER A 314 5.52 -50.54 -28.68
N GLY A 315 4.21 -50.40 -28.96
CA GLY A 315 3.38 -51.43 -29.63
C GLY A 315 2.97 -52.66 -28.80
N ASP A 316 3.86 -53.22 -27.98
CA ASP A 316 3.58 -54.28 -27.01
C ASP A 316 3.75 -53.73 -25.59
N VAL A 317 2.64 -53.50 -24.88
CA VAL A 317 2.66 -52.93 -23.52
C VAL A 317 2.63 -54.07 -22.50
N SER A 318 3.75 -54.35 -21.87
CA SER A 318 3.79 -55.29 -20.75
C SER A 318 3.09 -54.69 -19.51
N GLN A 319 2.65 -55.54 -18.56
CA GLN A 319 2.05 -55.05 -17.31
C GLN A 319 3.03 -54.15 -16.52
N SER A 320 4.33 -54.43 -16.59
CA SER A 320 5.40 -53.58 -16.04
C SER A 320 5.48 -52.21 -16.72
N ASP A 321 5.30 -52.14 -18.04
CA ASP A 321 5.29 -50.86 -18.77
C ASP A 321 4.11 -49.98 -18.36
N LEU A 322 2.94 -50.59 -18.16
CA LEU A 322 1.76 -49.87 -17.67
C LEU A 322 1.97 -49.33 -16.25
N VAL A 323 2.54 -50.13 -15.34
CA VAL A 323 2.85 -49.65 -13.98
C VAL A 323 3.90 -48.56 -13.98
N ASN A 324 4.95 -48.69 -14.80
CA ASN A 324 5.96 -47.65 -14.95
C ASN A 324 5.35 -46.35 -15.50
N ALA A 325 4.47 -46.43 -16.50
CA ALA A 325 3.78 -45.26 -17.03
C ALA A 325 2.86 -44.59 -15.98
N MET A 326 2.11 -45.37 -15.21
CA MET A 326 1.28 -44.85 -14.11
C MET A 326 2.13 -44.20 -13.02
N SER A 327 3.24 -44.85 -12.62
CA SER A 327 4.18 -44.31 -11.64
C SER A 327 4.78 -42.99 -12.13
N ILE A 328 5.20 -42.91 -13.40
CA ILE A 328 5.71 -41.68 -14.00
C ILE A 328 4.66 -40.55 -13.96
N MET A 329 3.41 -40.81 -14.36
CA MET A 329 2.34 -39.81 -14.31
C MET A 329 2.05 -39.33 -12.89
N GLN A 330 2.08 -40.25 -11.93
CA GLN A 330 1.88 -39.92 -10.52
C GLN A 330 3.01 -39.05 -9.97
N ARG A 331 4.27 -39.37 -10.31
CA ARG A 331 5.45 -38.57 -9.93
C ARG A 331 5.37 -37.16 -10.48
N PHE A 332 4.96 -37.02 -11.75
CA PHE A 332 4.71 -35.72 -12.36
C PHE A 332 3.64 -34.93 -11.60
N SER A 333 2.54 -35.60 -11.23
CA SER A 333 1.45 -34.98 -10.47
C SER A 333 1.89 -34.53 -9.08
N ILE A 334 2.76 -35.30 -8.41
CA ILE A 334 3.36 -34.92 -7.12
C ILE A 334 4.20 -33.64 -7.25
N ILE A 335 5.04 -33.54 -8.28
CA ILE A 335 5.86 -32.34 -8.52
C ILE A 335 4.98 -31.13 -8.83
N GLN A 336 3.98 -31.27 -9.70
CA GLN A 336 3.05 -30.16 -10.01
C GLN A 336 2.25 -29.71 -8.78
N LEU A 337 1.82 -30.66 -7.95
CA LEU A 337 1.13 -30.36 -6.70
C LEU A 337 2.04 -29.58 -5.74
N ALA A 338 3.30 -29.97 -5.63
CA ALA A 338 4.30 -29.26 -4.83
C ALA A 338 4.50 -27.81 -5.27
N GLU A 339 4.64 -27.58 -6.58
CA GLU A 339 4.75 -26.24 -7.16
C GLU A 339 3.49 -25.40 -6.89
N SER A 340 2.30 -26.01 -7.01
CA SER A 340 1.04 -25.32 -6.69
C SER A 340 0.90 -24.97 -5.20
N LEU A 341 1.42 -25.80 -4.30
CA LEU A 341 1.35 -25.57 -2.86
C LEU A 341 2.39 -24.56 -2.38
N THR A 342 3.61 -24.55 -2.94
CA THR A 342 4.58 -23.49 -2.67
C THR A 342 4.06 -22.12 -3.11
N PHE A 343 3.32 -22.07 -4.22
CA PHE A 343 2.60 -20.86 -4.65
C PHE A 343 1.57 -20.38 -3.62
N ALA A 344 0.97 -21.27 -2.81
CA ALA A 344 0.00 -20.89 -1.77
C ALA A 344 0.62 -20.00 -0.67
N SER A 345 1.88 -20.23 -0.29
CA SER A 345 2.58 -19.37 0.68
C SER A 345 2.81 -17.97 0.09
N THR A 346 3.29 -17.90 -1.15
CA THR A 346 3.46 -16.63 -1.87
C THR A 346 2.13 -15.91 -2.08
N GLN A 347 1.05 -16.64 -2.35
CA GLN A 347 -0.30 -16.09 -2.44
C GLN A 347 -0.76 -15.51 -1.10
N ALA A 348 -0.46 -16.15 0.02
CA ALA A 348 -0.77 -15.62 1.35
C ALA A 348 -0.01 -14.33 1.63
N GLU A 349 1.28 -14.25 1.28
CA GLU A 349 2.05 -13.01 1.36
C GLU A 349 1.43 -11.89 0.53
N TYR A 350 1.02 -12.22 -0.70
CA TYR A 350 0.38 -11.27 -1.60
C TYR A 350 -0.97 -10.79 -1.05
N ALA A 351 -1.80 -11.70 -0.54
CA ALA A 351 -3.10 -11.38 0.07
C ALA A 351 -2.95 -10.45 1.27
N VAL A 352 -2.02 -10.75 2.19
CA VAL A 352 -1.71 -9.89 3.34
C VAL A 352 -1.18 -8.53 2.87
N GLY A 353 -0.25 -8.52 1.91
CA GLY A 353 0.29 -7.28 1.34
C GLY A 353 -0.78 -6.39 0.72
N MET A 354 -1.73 -6.98 -0.02
CA MET A 354 -2.86 -6.26 -0.61
C MET A 354 -3.79 -5.69 0.46
N LEU A 355 -4.15 -6.48 1.47
CA LEU A 355 -4.99 -6.04 2.58
C LEU A 355 -4.39 -4.81 3.28
N LEU A 356 -3.08 -4.89 3.58
CA LEU A 356 -2.35 -3.79 4.20
C LEU A 356 -2.28 -2.56 3.29
N ALA A 357 -2.01 -2.75 2.00
CA ALA A 357 -1.97 -1.65 1.03
C ALA A 357 -3.33 -0.95 0.91
N VAL A 358 -4.41 -1.71 0.92
CA VAL A 358 -5.80 -1.22 0.94
C VAL A 358 -6.05 -0.37 2.19
N MET A 359 -5.74 -0.92 3.37
CA MET A 359 -5.97 -0.24 4.64
C MET A 359 -5.16 1.06 4.76
N VAL A 360 -3.88 1.01 4.35
CA VAL A 360 -3.01 2.18 4.26
C VAL A 360 -3.59 3.19 3.27
N GLY A 361 -4.01 2.74 2.10
CA GLY A 361 -4.60 3.57 1.06
C GLY A 361 -5.84 4.32 1.57
N GLN A 362 -6.77 3.62 2.21
CA GLN A 362 -7.99 4.22 2.75
C GLN A 362 -7.72 5.35 3.77
N ASN A 363 -6.70 5.18 4.60
CA ASN A 363 -6.38 6.13 5.68
C ASN A 363 -5.41 7.25 5.25
N MET A 364 -4.47 6.96 4.34
CA MET A 364 -3.40 7.88 3.98
C MET A 364 -3.68 8.68 2.71
N ILE A 365 -4.47 8.17 1.76
CA ILE A 365 -4.75 8.88 0.50
C ILE A 365 -5.54 10.16 0.77
N SER A 366 -6.64 10.07 1.53
CA SER A 366 -7.45 11.23 1.93
C SER A 366 -6.62 12.26 2.71
N ALA A 367 -5.72 11.80 3.58
CA ALA A 367 -4.79 12.65 4.31
C ALA A 367 -3.77 13.34 3.39
N ALA A 368 -3.09 12.60 2.53
CA ALA A 368 -2.12 13.16 1.59
C ALA A 368 -2.78 14.19 0.65
N LEU A 369 -3.96 13.87 0.11
CA LEU A 369 -4.72 14.77 -0.75
C LEU A 369 -5.24 15.99 0.03
N GLY A 370 -5.73 15.81 1.25
CA GLY A 370 -6.18 16.90 2.12
C GLY A 370 -5.05 17.87 2.47
N LEU A 371 -3.85 17.33 2.75
CA LEU A 371 -2.65 18.12 2.99
C LEU A 371 -2.22 18.90 1.75
N ALA A 372 -2.09 18.23 0.60
CA ALA A 372 -1.65 18.84 -0.65
C ALA A 372 -2.64 19.92 -1.14
N ASN A 373 -3.94 19.64 -1.11
CA ASN A 373 -4.97 20.58 -1.54
C ASN A 373 -5.15 21.73 -0.54
N GLY A 374 -5.14 21.46 0.76
CA GLY A 374 -5.26 22.49 1.78
C GLY A 374 -4.05 23.44 1.83
N MET A 375 -2.84 22.95 1.58
CA MET A 375 -1.64 23.81 1.48
C MET A 375 -1.68 24.71 0.25
N ALA A 376 -2.10 24.18 -0.90
CA ALA A 376 -2.28 25.01 -2.11
C ALA A 376 -3.32 26.11 -1.88
N GLU A 377 -4.44 25.76 -1.26
CA GLU A 377 -5.50 26.70 -0.87
C GLU A 377 -5.01 27.74 0.15
N ALA A 378 -4.16 27.35 1.10
CA ALA A 378 -3.58 28.30 2.04
C ALA A 378 -2.73 29.39 1.34
N LEU A 379 -1.96 29.01 0.31
CA LEU A 379 -1.13 29.91 -0.49
C LEU A 379 -1.97 30.79 -1.43
N ILE A 380 -3.06 30.23 -1.97
CA ILE A 380 -4.07 30.97 -2.72
C ILE A 380 -4.72 32.04 -1.84
N ASN A 381 -5.16 31.68 -0.63
CA ASN A 381 -5.76 32.62 0.32
C ASN A 381 -4.78 33.74 0.70
N MET A 382 -3.50 33.41 0.88
CA MET A 382 -2.45 34.41 1.11
C MET A 382 -2.35 35.39 -0.08
N LYS A 383 -2.39 34.89 -1.31
CA LYS A 383 -2.39 35.73 -2.52
C LYS A 383 -3.65 36.58 -2.61
N ALA A 384 -4.82 36.05 -2.27
CA ALA A 384 -6.07 36.79 -2.32
C ALA A 384 -6.10 37.95 -1.30
N MET A 385 -5.56 37.73 -0.10
CA MET A 385 -5.39 38.78 0.91
C MET A 385 -4.34 39.83 0.51
N PHE A 386 -3.28 39.43 -0.21
CA PHE A 386 -2.20 40.32 -0.64
C PHE A 386 -1.91 40.18 -2.14
N PRO A 387 -2.77 40.67 -3.04
CA PRO A 387 -2.66 40.40 -4.48
C PRO A 387 -1.36 40.92 -5.11
N GLY A 388 -0.71 41.91 -4.49
CA GLY A 388 0.58 42.44 -4.91
C GLY A 388 1.79 41.55 -4.58
N THR A 389 1.67 40.55 -3.70
CA THR A 389 2.81 39.69 -3.34
C THR A 389 2.99 38.57 -4.35
N GLN A 390 4.24 38.26 -4.70
CA GLN A 390 4.59 37.07 -5.49
C GLN A 390 4.98 35.88 -4.62
N ALA A 391 5.17 36.08 -3.31
CA ALA A 391 5.73 35.08 -2.41
C ALA A 391 4.91 33.77 -2.39
N GLY A 392 3.58 33.86 -2.32
CA GLY A 392 2.71 32.68 -2.31
C GLY A 392 2.86 31.80 -3.56
N GLY A 393 3.00 32.42 -4.74
CA GLY A 393 3.21 31.69 -6.00
C GLY A 393 4.58 31.01 -6.07
N TRP A 394 5.63 31.67 -5.59
CA TRP A 394 6.98 31.08 -5.50
C TRP A 394 7.05 29.92 -4.50
N ILE A 395 6.44 30.08 -3.32
CA ILE A 395 6.38 29.02 -2.31
C ILE A 395 5.63 27.81 -2.85
N LEU A 396 4.50 28.01 -3.55
CA LEU A 396 3.75 26.92 -4.18
C LEU A 396 4.59 26.17 -5.22
N MET A 397 5.31 26.89 -6.09
CA MET A 397 6.21 26.25 -7.05
C MET A 397 7.32 25.46 -6.36
N LEU A 398 8.03 26.08 -5.41
CA LEU A 398 9.16 25.45 -4.72
C LEU A 398 8.74 24.20 -3.95
N THR A 399 7.67 24.28 -3.16
CA THR A 399 7.14 23.13 -2.42
C THR A 399 6.70 22.00 -3.35
N THR A 400 6.10 22.32 -4.49
CA THR A 400 5.74 21.31 -5.49
C THR A 400 6.99 20.71 -6.15
N PHE A 401 7.98 21.53 -6.50
CA PHE A 401 9.24 21.07 -7.11
C PHE A 401 10.11 20.23 -6.17
N GLU A 402 10.09 20.51 -4.87
CA GLU A 402 10.81 19.73 -3.86
C GLU A 402 10.22 18.32 -3.73
N VAL A 403 8.89 18.24 -3.72
CA VAL A 403 8.16 17.02 -3.39
C VAL A 403 7.89 16.13 -4.62
N LEU A 404 7.72 16.73 -5.80
CA LEU A 404 7.37 16.01 -7.03
C LEU A 404 8.43 14.96 -7.45
N PRO A 405 9.75 15.23 -7.47
CA PRO A 405 10.75 14.23 -7.83
C PRO A 405 10.74 13.02 -6.89
N ILE A 406 10.50 13.24 -5.59
CA ILE A 406 10.42 12.17 -4.60
C ILE A 406 9.25 11.23 -4.94
N TYR A 407 8.07 11.79 -5.21
CA TYR A 407 6.91 10.99 -5.61
C TYR A 407 7.12 10.31 -6.97
N ILE A 408 7.71 10.99 -7.95
CA ILE A 408 8.01 10.39 -9.25
C ILE A 408 8.95 9.18 -9.09
N VAL A 409 10.01 9.30 -8.28
CA VAL A 409 10.93 8.18 -8.02
C VAL A 409 10.19 7.02 -7.34
N ILE A 410 9.38 7.29 -6.31
CA ILE A 410 8.60 6.26 -5.61
C ILE A 410 7.63 5.57 -6.58
N LEU A 411 6.85 6.34 -7.34
CA LEU A 411 5.90 5.80 -8.32
C LEU A 411 6.62 5.06 -9.44
N ALA A 412 7.79 5.50 -9.87
CA ALA A 412 8.61 4.81 -10.86
C ALA A 412 9.11 3.47 -10.31
N VAL A 413 9.56 3.40 -9.05
CA VAL A 413 9.94 2.13 -8.42
C VAL A 413 8.74 1.18 -8.37
N PHE A 414 7.57 1.62 -7.91
CA PHE A 414 6.35 0.80 -7.91
C PHE A 414 5.99 0.33 -9.32
N GLN A 415 6.06 1.22 -10.30
CA GLN A 415 5.77 0.91 -11.69
C GLN A 415 6.75 -0.11 -12.28
N GLN A 416 8.05 -0.03 -11.95
CA GLN A 416 9.06 -1.00 -12.40
C GLN A 416 8.94 -2.34 -11.67
N MET A 417 8.53 -2.35 -10.40
CA MET A 417 8.27 -3.59 -9.65
C MET A 417 7.07 -4.34 -10.22
N ILE A 418 6.02 -3.64 -10.66
CA ILE A 418 4.80 -4.25 -11.21
C ILE A 418 4.95 -4.54 -12.71
N GLY A 419 5.62 -3.66 -13.46
CA GLY A 419 5.91 -3.84 -14.88
C GLY A 419 4.70 -3.72 -15.81
N ASP A 420 3.66 -2.95 -15.45
CA ASP A 420 2.40 -2.91 -16.21
C ASP A 420 2.13 -1.59 -16.98
N PRO A 421 1.90 -1.60 -18.30
CA PRO A 421 1.70 -0.38 -19.08
C PRO A 421 0.43 0.41 -18.74
N THR A 422 -0.65 -0.24 -18.28
CA THR A 422 -1.90 0.43 -17.89
C THR A 422 -1.71 1.20 -16.58
N LEU A 423 -0.98 0.61 -15.61
CA LEU A 423 -0.61 1.31 -14.38
C LEU A 423 0.29 2.53 -14.66
N ALA A 424 1.14 2.47 -15.68
CA ALA A 424 2.00 3.59 -16.08
C ALA A 424 1.17 4.84 -16.43
N ILE A 425 0.01 4.67 -17.09
CA ILE A 425 -0.91 5.76 -17.41
C ILE A 425 -1.44 6.40 -16.12
N GLY A 426 -1.81 5.58 -15.13
CA GLY A 426 -2.25 6.06 -13.82
C GLY A 426 -1.17 6.86 -13.09
N VAL A 427 0.07 6.37 -13.11
CA VAL A 427 1.25 7.04 -12.54
C VAL A 427 1.54 8.38 -13.23
N VAL A 428 1.46 8.44 -14.56
CA VAL A 428 1.62 9.69 -15.31
C VAL A 428 0.50 10.67 -14.96
N GLY A 429 -0.76 10.21 -14.88
CA GLY A 429 -1.88 11.03 -14.43
C GLY A 429 -1.68 11.61 -13.02
N ALA A 430 -1.18 10.79 -12.10
CA ALA A 430 -0.91 11.20 -10.71
C ALA A 430 0.24 12.23 -10.66
N THR A 431 1.26 12.03 -11.48
CA THR A 431 2.38 12.98 -11.63
C THR A 431 1.90 14.33 -12.17
N LEU A 432 1.05 14.32 -13.20
CA LEU A 432 0.45 15.52 -13.76
C LEU A 432 -0.46 16.23 -12.75
N TYR A 433 -1.26 15.48 -11.99
CA TYR A 433 -2.07 15.99 -10.90
C TYR A 433 -1.22 16.78 -9.88
N LEU A 434 -0.10 16.21 -9.44
CA LEU A 434 0.82 16.87 -8.51
C LEU A 434 1.50 18.08 -9.15
N ALA A 435 1.89 17.99 -10.43
CA ALA A 435 2.56 19.06 -11.16
C ALA A 435 1.68 20.30 -11.44
N VAL A 436 0.34 20.21 -11.31
CA VAL A 436 -0.56 21.37 -11.46
C VAL A 436 -0.14 22.52 -10.55
N GLY A 437 0.37 22.23 -9.34
CA GLY A 437 0.84 23.27 -8.41
C GLY A 437 1.92 24.18 -8.98
N ILE A 438 2.84 23.65 -9.80
CA ILE A 438 3.89 24.43 -10.47
C ILE A 438 3.25 25.43 -11.45
N HIS A 439 2.33 24.95 -12.29
CA HIS A 439 1.65 25.77 -13.28
C HIS A 439 0.80 26.86 -12.65
N THR A 440 0.07 26.52 -11.58
CA THR A 440 -0.70 27.48 -10.78
C THR A 440 0.21 28.54 -10.18
N GLY A 441 1.28 28.13 -9.49
CA GLY A 441 2.23 29.03 -8.87
C GLY A 441 2.83 30.00 -9.88
N TYR A 442 3.26 29.49 -11.04
CA TYR A 442 3.77 30.32 -12.13
C TYR A 442 2.76 31.38 -12.57
N ARG A 443 1.51 31.00 -12.85
CA ARG A 443 0.48 31.94 -13.30
C ARG A 443 0.13 33.00 -12.25
N ILE A 444 0.11 32.61 -10.96
CA ILE A 444 -0.19 33.52 -9.84
C ILE A 444 0.92 34.58 -9.63
N THR A 445 2.18 34.27 -9.96
CA THR A 445 3.26 35.27 -9.85
C THR A 445 3.09 36.45 -10.82
N GLY A 446 2.44 36.23 -11.97
CA GLY A 446 2.22 37.25 -13.01
C GLY A 446 1.04 38.18 -12.76
N THR A 447 0.21 37.94 -11.75
CA THR A 447 -1.01 38.73 -11.54
C THR A 447 -0.70 40.06 -10.87
N LYS A 448 -1.21 41.16 -11.44
CA LYS A 448 -1.09 42.51 -10.90
C LYS A 448 -1.82 42.63 -9.55
N GLY A 449 -1.45 43.64 -8.76
CA GLY A 449 -2.20 44.01 -7.55
C GLY A 449 -3.59 44.60 -7.87
N GLY A 450 -4.42 44.70 -6.84
CA GLY A 450 -5.77 45.28 -6.93
C GLY A 450 -6.88 44.28 -7.29
N GLU A 451 -8.10 44.77 -7.36
CA GLU A 451 -9.32 43.96 -7.54
C GLU A 451 -9.34 43.22 -8.89
N SER A 452 -8.91 43.88 -9.97
CA SER A 452 -8.83 43.26 -11.30
C SER A 452 -7.83 42.10 -11.35
N GLY A 453 -6.70 42.24 -10.63
CA GLY A 453 -5.73 41.16 -10.47
C GLY A 453 -6.29 39.99 -9.68
N ARG A 454 -7.07 40.27 -8.63
CA ARG A 454 -7.75 39.26 -7.81
C ARG A 454 -8.74 38.42 -8.63
N TRP A 455 -9.62 39.06 -9.41
CA TRP A 455 -10.53 38.35 -10.31
C TRP A 455 -9.82 37.52 -11.37
N HIS A 456 -8.66 38.00 -11.85
CA HIS A 456 -7.83 37.22 -12.75
C HIS A 456 -7.27 35.96 -12.08
N VAL A 457 -6.82 36.06 -10.82
CA VAL A 457 -6.39 34.90 -10.00
C VAL A 457 -7.52 33.88 -9.87
N TYR A 458 -8.76 34.28 -9.58
CA TYR A 458 -9.88 33.33 -9.46
C TYR A 458 -10.14 32.54 -10.73
N ARG A 459 -10.14 33.22 -11.89
CA ARG A 459 -10.34 32.54 -13.16
C ARG A 459 -9.28 31.47 -13.41
N LEU A 460 -8.05 31.71 -12.96
CA LEU A 460 -6.95 30.76 -13.08
C LEU A 460 -7.10 29.57 -12.13
N ILE A 461 -7.55 29.82 -10.90
CA ILE A 461 -7.80 28.78 -9.88
C ILE A 461 -8.90 27.81 -10.34
N TRP A 462 -10.00 28.32 -10.92
CA TRP A 462 -11.06 27.45 -11.47
C TRP A 462 -10.55 26.51 -12.56
N VAL A 463 -9.64 27.00 -13.42
CA VAL A 463 -8.99 26.16 -14.45
C VAL A 463 -8.11 25.09 -13.79
N GLU A 464 -7.39 25.45 -12.73
CA GLU A 464 -6.61 24.49 -11.94
C GLU A 464 -7.50 23.40 -11.32
N TYR A 465 -8.62 23.75 -10.67
CA TYR A 465 -9.50 22.75 -10.08
C TYR A 465 -10.06 21.80 -11.16
N GLY A 466 -10.40 22.35 -12.33
CA GLY A 466 -10.76 21.54 -13.49
C GLY A 466 -9.65 20.57 -13.90
N LEU A 467 -8.40 21.03 -13.98
CA LEU A 467 -7.25 20.18 -14.32
C LEU A 467 -6.98 19.10 -13.26
N ARG A 468 -6.99 19.46 -11.97
CA ARG A 468 -6.82 18.51 -10.87
C ARG A 468 -7.93 17.45 -10.88
N PHE A 469 -9.17 17.87 -11.13
CA PHE A 469 -10.29 16.94 -11.25
C PHE A 469 -10.10 15.97 -12.43
N ILE A 470 -9.75 16.48 -13.61
CA ILE A 470 -9.51 15.66 -14.81
C ILE A 470 -8.37 14.65 -14.57
N PHE A 471 -7.23 15.08 -14.04
CA PHE A 471 -6.11 14.18 -13.77
C PHE A 471 -6.42 13.18 -12.66
N GLY A 472 -7.10 13.61 -11.59
CA GLY A 472 -7.50 12.73 -10.50
C GLY A 472 -8.48 11.64 -10.95
N VAL A 473 -9.52 12.01 -11.71
CA VAL A 473 -10.46 11.04 -12.31
C VAL A 473 -9.75 10.15 -13.32
N GLY A 474 -8.85 10.71 -14.15
CA GLY A 474 -8.06 9.94 -15.11
C GLY A 474 -7.18 8.88 -14.45
N THR A 475 -6.48 9.23 -13.36
CA THR A 475 -5.71 8.28 -12.55
C THR A 475 -6.61 7.20 -11.96
N LEU A 476 -7.76 7.57 -11.38
CA LEU A 476 -8.69 6.62 -10.80
C LEU A 476 -9.20 5.62 -11.84
N VAL A 477 -9.63 6.09 -13.01
CA VAL A 477 -10.11 5.25 -14.11
C VAL A 477 -9.00 4.32 -14.59
N ALA A 478 -7.76 4.80 -14.73
CA ALA A 478 -6.62 3.98 -15.11
C ALA A 478 -6.33 2.87 -14.08
N CYS A 479 -6.39 3.18 -12.78
CA CYS A 479 -6.24 2.20 -11.71
C CYS A 479 -7.35 1.14 -11.75
N ILE A 480 -8.62 1.55 -11.92
CA ILE A 480 -9.75 0.62 -12.05
C ILE A 480 -9.57 -0.27 -13.27
N MET A 481 -9.23 0.29 -14.42
CA MET A 481 -8.96 -0.47 -15.64
C MET A 481 -7.83 -1.47 -15.47
N TRP A 482 -6.74 -1.07 -14.80
CA TRP A 482 -5.63 -1.96 -14.46
C TRP A 482 -6.10 -3.13 -13.60
N THR A 483 -6.88 -2.85 -12.55
CA THR A 483 -7.45 -3.89 -11.67
C THR A 483 -8.32 -4.86 -12.44
N LEU A 484 -9.19 -4.35 -13.34
CA LEU A 484 -10.06 -5.19 -14.18
C LEU A 484 -9.28 -6.02 -15.20
N GLN A 485 -8.23 -5.46 -15.83
CA GLN A 485 -7.44 -6.16 -16.85
C GLN A 485 -6.60 -7.29 -16.29
N LYS A 486 -6.11 -7.15 -15.05
CA LYS A 486 -5.20 -8.14 -14.47
C LYS A 486 -5.88 -9.43 -14.04
N ASN A 487 -7.20 -9.54 -14.17
CA ASN A 487 -7.98 -10.66 -13.61
C ASN A 487 -7.49 -10.99 -12.19
N LEU A 488 -7.15 -9.95 -11.42
CA LEU A 488 -6.94 -10.11 -9.98
C LEU A 488 -8.22 -10.78 -9.50
N GLY A 489 -8.11 -11.97 -8.91
CA GLY A 489 -9.19 -12.98 -8.88
C GLY A 489 -10.56 -12.40 -8.52
N GLU A 490 -11.65 -13.08 -8.94
CA GLU A 490 -13.03 -12.67 -8.63
C GLU A 490 -13.21 -12.25 -7.16
N SER A 491 -12.47 -12.88 -6.25
CA SER A 491 -12.41 -12.57 -4.83
C SER A 491 -11.79 -11.21 -4.47
N LEU A 492 -10.73 -10.75 -5.15
CA LEU A 492 -10.17 -9.40 -4.90
C LEU A 492 -11.11 -8.33 -5.45
N ILE A 493 -11.67 -8.56 -6.63
CA ILE A 493 -12.67 -7.66 -7.21
C ILE A 493 -13.91 -7.60 -6.31
N ALA A 494 -14.36 -8.75 -5.79
CA ALA A 494 -15.43 -8.83 -4.80
C ALA A 494 -15.06 -8.03 -3.56
N TYR A 495 -13.88 -8.23 -2.95
CA TYR A 495 -13.44 -7.46 -1.79
C TYR A 495 -13.37 -5.94 -2.06
N ILE A 496 -12.80 -5.53 -3.19
CA ILE A 496 -12.74 -4.12 -3.57
C ILE A 496 -14.16 -3.55 -3.73
N HIS A 497 -15.09 -4.31 -4.31
CA HIS A 497 -16.44 -3.83 -4.56
C HIS A 497 -17.33 -3.87 -3.30
N GLU A 498 -17.22 -4.93 -2.51
CA GLU A 498 -18.07 -5.24 -1.36
C GLU A 498 -17.60 -4.54 -0.08
N ASP A 499 -16.30 -4.31 0.07
CA ASP A 499 -15.73 -3.70 1.29
C ASP A 499 -15.09 -2.33 1.03
N LEU A 500 -14.28 -2.19 -0.02
CA LEU A 500 -13.50 -0.97 -0.25
C LEU A 500 -14.31 0.18 -0.88
N LEU A 501 -15.09 -0.12 -1.91
CA LEU A 501 -15.87 0.82 -2.70
C LEU A 501 -17.33 0.90 -2.24
N THR A 502 -17.59 0.49 -1.00
CA THR A 502 -18.91 0.71 -0.41
C THR A 502 -19.25 2.19 -0.42
N PRO A 503 -20.53 2.57 -0.65
CA PRO A 503 -20.95 3.96 -0.57
C PRO A 503 -20.55 4.62 0.75
N ARG A 504 -20.51 3.83 1.82
CA ARG A 504 -20.05 4.25 3.14
C ARG A 504 -18.55 4.54 3.19
N ALA A 505 -17.68 3.62 2.74
CA ALA A 505 -16.25 3.84 2.73
C ALA A 505 -15.87 5.05 1.87
N ILE A 506 -16.52 5.18 0.70
CA ILE A 506 -16.36 6.35 -0.18
C ILE A 506 -16.79 7.63 0.55
N ALA A 507 -17.97 7.63 1.18
CA ALA A 507 -18.45 8.80 1.93
C ALA A 507 -17.54 9.15 3.13
N ALA A 508 -17.00 8.15 3.83
CA ALA A 508 -16.03 8.34 4.91
C ALA A 508 -14.73 8.95 4.38
N MET A 509 -14.17 8.43 3.28
CA MET A 509 -12.94 8.93 2.66
C MET A 509 -13.10 10.36 2.13
N VAL A 510 -14.22 10.65 1.46
CA VAL A 510 -14.55 12.01 0.98
C VAL A 510 -14.71 12.97 2.15
N SER A 511 -15.37 12.54 3.22
CA SER A 511 -15.55 13.36 4.43
C SER A 511 -14.22 13.62 5.13
N ASP A 512 -13.37 12.59 5.30
CA ASP A 512 -12.02 12.74 5.84
C ASP A 512 -11.18 13.70 5.00
N PHE A 513 -11.21 13.56 3.68
CA PHE A 513 -10.53 14.47 2.76
C PHE A 513 -10.94 15.93 3.00
N PHE A 514 -12.25 16.24 3.04
CA PHE A 514 -12.71 17.61 3.24
C PHE A 514 -12.42 18.15 4.64
N ALA A 515 -12.55 17.32 5.67
CA ALA A 515 -12.22 17.70 7.05
C ALA A 515 -10.73 18.09 7.16
N ARG A 516 -9.85 17.26 6.60
CA ARG A 516 -8.40 17.48 6.57
C ARG A 516 -7.97 18.62 5.67
N LYS A 517 -8.61 18.78 4.50
CA LYS A 517 -8.41 19.92 3.60
C LYS A 517 -8.71 21.21 4.35
N ALA A 518 -9.88 21.33 4.97
CA ALA A 518 -10.30 22.53 5.67
C ALA A 518 -9.36 22.88 6.83
N LEU A 519 -8.98 21.89 7.64
CA LEU A 519 -8.05 22.08 8.74
C LEU A 519 -6.66 22.52 8.26
N THR A 520 -6.15 21.92 7.18
CA THR A 520 -4.86 22.29 6.58
C THR A 520 -4.90 23.68 5.97
N ALA A 521 -5.98 24.05 5.28
CA ALA A 521 -6.15 25.39 4.72
C ALA A 521 -6.09 26.45 5.81
N VAL A 522 -6.84 26.27 6.91
CA VAL A 522 -6.81 27.21 8.04
C VAL A 522 -5.43 27.25 8.72
N ALA A 523 -4.83 26.10 9.03
CA ALA A 523 -3.51 26.03 9.66
C ALA A 523 -2.43 26.68 8.80
N GLY A 524 -2.43 26.36 7.50
CA GLY A 524 -1.51 26.88 6.50
C GLY A 524 -1.68 28.39 6.32
N THR A 525 -2.91 28.89 6.17
CA THR A 525 -3.16 30.34 6.04
C THR A 525 -2.75 31.07 7.32
N ASP A 526 -3.05 30.54 8.50
CA ASP A 526 -2.64 31.12 9.79
C ASP A 526 -1.11 31.24 9.88
N ALA A 527 -0.39 30.22 9.41
CA ALA A 527 1.08 30.18 9.40
C ALA A 527 1.68 31.18 8.41
N MET A 528 1.22 31.14 7.15
CA MET A 528 1.73 31.98 6.06
C MET A 528 1.43 33.45 6.31
N LEU A 529 0.20 33.76 6.77
CA LEU A 529 -0.18 35.11 7.16
C LEU A 529 0.70 35.61 8.31
N SER A 530 0.94 34.79 9.34
CA SER A 530 1.81 35.16 10.45
C SER A 530 3.23 35.44 10.00
N ALA A 531 3.82 34.59 9.15
CA ALA A 531 5.17 34.77 8.62
C ALA A 531 5.27 36.04 7.77
N TYR A 532 4.29 36.29 6.90
CA TYR A 532 4.28 37.47 6.04
C TYR A 532 4.11 38.76 6.83
N VAL A 533 3.13 38.82 7.73
CA VAL A 533 2.92 40.00 8.57
C VAL A 533 4.14 40.28 9.44
N GLN A 534 4.79 39.25 10.01
CA GLN A 534 6.02 39.44 10.77
C GLN A 534 7.16 39.98 9.90
N SER A 535 7.27 39.53 8.65
CA SER A 535 8.26 40.04 7.70
C SER A 535 8.02 41.52 7.36
N GLU A 536 6.78 41.91 7.07
CA GLU A 536 6.42 43.31 6.79
C GLU A 536 6.58 44.20 8.02
N MET A 537 6.16 43.73 9.20
CA MET A 537 6.36 44.45 10.46
C MET A 537 7.83 44.64 10.80
N TRP A 538 8.68 43.65 10.48
CA TRP A 538 10.12 43.77 10.65
C TRP A 538 10.70 44.86 9.74
N ARG A 539 10.28 44.91 8.46
CA ARG A 539 10.67 45.99 7.53
C ARG A 539 10.25 47.37 8.00
N LEU A 540 9.01 47.51 8.48
CA LEU A 540 8.49 48.80 8.97
C LEU A 540 9.18 49.30 10.25
N LYS A 541 9.77 48.39 11.03
CA LYS A 541 10.50 48.72 12.27
C LYS A 541 11.97 49.02 12.05
N MET A 542 12.51 48.81 10.84
CA MET A 542 13.89 49.14 10.52
C MET A 542 14.14 50.63 10.74
N ASP A 543 15.32 50.97 11.27
CA ASP A 543 15.73 52.37 11.29
C ASP A 543 16.02 52.88 9.85
N VAL A 544 16.15 54.19 9.68
CA VAL A 544 16.35 54.79 8.34
C VAL A 544 17.65 54.29 7.67
N ILE A 545 18.67 53.97 8.46
CA ILE A 545 19.99 53.54 7.97
C ILE A 545 19.92 52.08 7.51
N GLU A 546 19.33 51.20 8.31
CA GLU A 546 19.04 49.79 8.04
C GLU A 546 18.10 49.64 6.85
N ALA A 547 17.01 50.41 6.80
CA ALA A 547 16.07 50.38 5.68
C ALA A 547 16.76 50.76 4.36
N LYS A 548 17.63 51.78 4.39
CA LYS A 548 18.44 52.17 3.22
C LYS A 548 19.45 51.09 2.84
N SER A 549 20.09 50.46 3.82
CA SER A 549 21.01 49.33 3.61
C SER A 549 20.30 48.12 3.00
N HIS A 550 19.14 47.75 3.54
CA HIS A 550 18.30 46.66 3.04
C HIS A 550 17.81 46.94 1.62
N SER A 551 17.28 48.14 1.35
CA SER A 551 16.83 48.54 0.02
C SER A 551 17.98 48.50 -0.99
N LYS A 552 19.18 48.96 -0.61
CA LYS A 552 20.37 48.83 -1.44
C LYS A 552 20.69 47.37 -1.73
N ALA A 553 20.72 46.49 -0.72
CA ALA A 553 20.99 45.07 -0.90
C ALA A 553 19.97 44.38 -1.81
N VAL A 554 18.68 44.68 -1.64
CA VAL A 554 17.60 44.17 -2.52
C VAL A 554 17.78 44.66 -3.95
N THR A 555 18.11 45.94 -4.13
CA THR A 555 18.36 46.52 -5.47
C THR A 555 19.60 45.89 -6.13
N ASP A 556 20.66 45.65 -5.36
CA ASP A 556 21.88 45.02 -5.86
C ASP A 556 21.61 43.57 -6.28
N LEU A 557 20.79 42.82 -5.54
CA LEU A 557 20.34 41.48 -5.91
C LEU A 557 19.45 41.49 -7.16
N ASP A 558 18.52 42.44 -7.29
CA ASP A 558 17.68 42.57 -8.48
C ASP A 558 18.52 42.90 -9.73
N ARG A 559 19.50 43.80 -9.60
CA ARG A 559 20.49 44.08 -10.65
C ARG A 559 21.26 42.85 -11.06
N LEU A 560 21.69 42.02 -10.11
CA LEU A 560 22.38 40.76 -10.41
C LEU A 560 21.50 39.83 -11.26
N VAL A 561 20.22 39.72 -10.92
CA VAL A 561 19.24 38.95 -11.71
C VAL A 561 19.06 39.54 -13.11
N ALA A 562 18.97 40.88 -13.23
CA ALA A 562 18.82 41.56 -14.52
C ALA A 562 20.05 41.38 -15.43
N VAL A 563 21.27 41.47 -14.89
CA VAL A 563 22.52 41.22 -15.63
C VAL A 563 22.55 39.78 -16.15
N HIS A 564 22.16 38.81 -15.32
CA HIS A 564 22.10 37.41 -15.74
C HIS A 564 21.09 37.17 -16.86
N ARG A 565 19.94 37.87 -16.85
CA ARG A 565 18.95 37.80 -17.94
C ARG A 565 19.40 38.45 -19.24
N ALA A 566 20.29 39.45 -19.19
CA ALA A 566 20.79 40.17 -20.36
C ALA A 566 22.01 39.50 -21.02
N ALA A 567 22.69 38.58 -20.32
CA ALA A 567 23.88 37.89 -20.81
C ALA A 567 23.70 36.68 -21.77
N PRO A 568 22.52 36.04 -21.98
CA PRO A 568 22.46 34.79 -22.75
C PRO A 568 22.74 34.94 -24.25
N ASP A 569 22.60 36.14 -24.83
CA ASP A 569 22.82 36.33 -26.28
C ASP A 569 24.28 36.68 -26.66
N ALA A 570 25.12 37.06 -25.69
CA ALA A 570 26.50 37.51 -25.96
C ALA A 570 27.52 36.36 -26.08
N TYR A 571 27.20 35.17 -25.55
CA TYR A 571 28.12 34.02 -25.56
C TYR A 571 27.90 33.04 -26.71
N CYS A 572 26.82 33.19 -27.50
CA CYS A 572 26.52 32.32 -28.65
C CYS A 572 26.87 32.93 -30.02
N GLN A 573 27.54 34.10 -30.08
CA GLN A 573 27.96 34.74 -31.33
C GLN A 573 29.48 34.70 -31.59
N THR A 574 30.23 33.92 -30.81
CA THR A 574 31.66 33.67 -31.03
C THR A 574 31.95 32.17 -31.06
N GLU A 575 31.43 31.49 -32.08
CA GLU A 575 32.04 30.29 -32.68
C GLU A 575 31.94 30.35 -34.20
#